data_AF-A0A2K5J0W5-F1
#
_entry.id   AF-A0A2K5J0W5-F1
#
_cell.length_a   1.000
_cell.length_b   1.000
_cell.length_c   1.000
_cell.angle_alpha   90.00
_cell.angle_beta   90.00
_cell.angle_gamma   90.00
#
_symmetry.space_group_name_H-M   'P 1'
#
loop_
_entity.id
_entity.type
_entity.pdbx_description
1 polymer ?
#
loop_
_entity_poly.entity_id
_entity_poly.type
_entity_poly.pdbx_seq_one_letter_code
_entity_poly.pdbx_strand_id
1 'polypeptide(L)'
;MWGDLWPLPPASANPGTGTEAEFEKAAEEVKHLKTKPADDEMLFIYGRYKQATVGDVNTERPGMLDFTGKAKWDAWNELKGTSKEDAMKAYISKVEELKKKYGI
;
A
#
# COMPACT_ATOMS: atom_id res chain seq x y z
N MET A 1 -14.34 -7.85 -1.89
CA MET A 1 -14.38 -6.47 -2.44
C MET A 1 -13.14 -5.66 -2.05
N TRP A 2 -11.94 -6.13 -2.41
CA TRP A 2 -10.72 -5.31 -2.34
C TRP A 2 -10.11 -5.05 -3.74
N GLY A 3 -10.64 -5.69 -4.78
CA GLY A 3 -10.13 -5.62 -6.16
C GLY A 3 -10.29 -4.25 -6.83
N ASP A 4 -11.27 -3.45 -6.40
CA ASP A 4 -11.54 -2.11 -6.96
C ASP A 4 -10.74 -1.00 -6.28
N LEU A 5 -10.03 -1.32 -5.18
CA LEU A 5 -9.39 -0.33 -4.31
C LEU A 5 -7.92 -0.08 -4.66
N TRP A 6 -7.45 -0.64 -5.77
CA TRP A 6 -6.09 -0.50 -6.24
C TRP A 6 -6.01 0.12 -7.66
N PRO A 7 -6.47 1.36 -7.87
CA PRO A 7 -5.98 2.14 -8.98
C PRO A 7 -4.54 2.55 -8.65
N LEU A 8 -3.56 1.91 -9.29
CA LEU A 8 -2.22 2.48 -9.33
C LEU A 8 -2.28 3.81 -10.12
N PRO A 9 -1.67 4.90 -9.63
CA PRO A 9 -1.40 6.03 -10.47
C PRO A 9 -0.46 5.57 -11.60
N PRO A 10 -0.57 6.19 -12.79
CA PRO A 10 0.37 5.92 -13.87
C PRO A 10 1.80 6.15 -13.37
N ALA A 11 2.70 5.25 -13.78
CA ALA A 11 4.12 5.25 -13.43
C ALA A 11 4.69 6.68 -13.46
N SER A 12 5.45 7.03 -12.42
CA SER A 12 6.20 8.28 -12.42
C SER A 12 7.13 8.29 -13.63
N ALA A 13 7.03 9.30 -14.50
CA ALA A 13 7.81 9.41 -15.74
C ALA A 13 9.32 9.66 -15.53
N ASN A 14 9.82 9.53 -14.31
CA ASN A 14 11.24 9.60 -13.97
C ASN A 14 11.54 8.55 -12.88
N PRO A 15 12.23 7.44 -13.20
CA PRO A 15 12.67 6.48 -12.20
C PRO A 15 13.85 7.10 -11.43
N GLY A 16 13.53 7.91 -10.44
CA GLY A 16 14.51 8.46 -9.52
C GLY A 16 14.75 7.44 -8.41
N THR A 17 15.80 6.63 -8.55
CA THR A 17 16.27 5.58 -7.61
C THR A 17 15.65 4.19 -7.77
N GLY A 18 16.46 3.14 -7.50
CA GLY A 18 16.07 1.74 -7.67
C GLY A 18 14.86 1.30 -6.82
N THR A 19 14.63 1.96 -5.68
CA THR A 19 13.51 1.66 -4.76
C THR A 19 12.14 1.94 -5.39
N GLU A 20 12.01 2.94 -6.27
CA GLU A 20 10.73 3.25 -6.92
C GLU A 20 10.32 2.16 -7.92
N ALA A 21 11.26 1.67 -8.73
CA ALA A 21 11.00 0.60 -9.69
C ALA A 21 10.66 -0.74 -8.99
N GLU A 22 11.34 -1.04 -7.88
CA GLU A 22 11.01 -2.21 -7.05
C GLU A 22 9.62 -2.07 -6.40
N PHE A 23 9.27 -0.87 -5.94
CA PHE A 23 7.96 -0.58 -5.38
C PHE A 23 6.85 -0.76 -6.43
N GLU A 24 7.03 -0.22 -7.64
CA GLU A 24 6.08 -0.39 -8.75
C GLU A 24 5.91 -1.87 -9.12
N LYS A 25 7.03 -2.61 -9.21
CA LYS A 25 6.97 -4.06 -9.46
C LYS A 25 6.21 -4.79 -8.36
N ALA A 26 6.50 -4.53 -7.09
CA ALA A 26 5.79 -5.12 -5.96
C ALA A 26 4.29 -4.75 -5.96
N ALA A 27 3.97 -3.52 -6.36
CA ALA A 27 2.61 -3.01 -6.49
C ALA A 27 1.80 -3.67 -7.62
N GLU A 28 2.48 -4.18 -8.66
CA GLU A 28 1.88 -5.05 -9.66
C GLU A 28 1.75 -6.50 -9.17
N GLU A 29 2.82 -7.07 -8.62
CA GLU A 29 2.85 -8.47 -8.18
C GLU A 29 1.81 -8.79 -7.10
N VAL A 30 1.50 -7.84 -6.20
CA VAL A 30 0.48 -8.04 -5.17
C VAL A 30 -0.92 -8.30 -5.76
N LYS A 31 -1.20 -7.83 -6.98
CA LYS A 31 -2.47 -8.07 -7.69
C LYS A 31 -2.62 -9.52 -8.15
N HIS A 32 -1.51 -10.22 -8.29
CA HIS A 32 -1.43 -11.57 -8.85
C HIS A 32 -1.33 -12.66 -7.78
N LEU A 33 -1.46 -12.31 -6.50
CA LEU A 33 -1.49 -13.30 -5.42
C LEU A 33 -2.65 -14.27 -5.62
N LYS A 34 -2.39 -15.58 -5.50
CA LYS A 34 -3.39 -16.64 -5.72
C LYS A 34 -4.51 -16.63 -4.68
N THR A 35 -4.20 -16.11 -3.50
CA THR A 35 -5.14 -16.00 -2.38
C THR A 35 -5.15 -14.57 -1.87
N LYS A 36 -6.34 -14.07 -1.53
CA LYS A 36 -6.49 -12.76 -0.90
C LYS A 36 -5.75 -12.76 0.45
N PRO A 37 -4.85 -11.80 0.72
CA PRO A 37 -4.26 -11.61 2.04
C PRO A 37 -5.30 -11.32 3.13
N ALA A 38 -4.90 -11.52 4.38
CA ALA A 38 -5.70 -11.15 5.54
C ALA A 38 -5.92 -9.63 5.60
N ASP A 39 -6.99 -9.19 6.27
CA ASP A 39 -7.37 -7.76 6.24
C ASP A 39 -6.31 -6.86 6.88
N ASP A 40 -5.60 -7.33 7.91
CA ASP A 40 -4.46 -6.63 8.53
C ASP A 40 -3.28 -6.49 7.56
N GLU A 41 -2.96 -7.53 6.80
CA GLU A 41 -1.94 -7.49 5.75
C GLU A 41 -2.33 -6.53 4.62
N MET A 42 -3.60 -6.52 4.23
CA MET A 42 -4.14 -5.58 3.25
C MET A 42 -4.08 -4.13 3.74
N LEU A 43 -4.40 -3.88 5.02
CA LEU A 43 -4.29 -2.55 5.62
C LEU A 43 -2.83 -2.09 5.72
N PHE A 44 -1.92 -3.00 6.06
CA PHE A 44 -0.48 -2.72 6.14
C PHE A 44 0.07 -2.21 4.81
N ILE A 45 -0.22 -2.92 3.71
CA ILE A 45 0.24 -2.53 2.37
C ILE A 45 -0.48 -1.27 1.90
N TYR A 46 -1.77 -1.11 2.21
CA TYR A 46 -2.53 0.10 1.86
C TYR A 46 -1.94 1.37 2.49
N GLY A 47 -1.69 1.37 3.80
CA GLY A 47 -1.17 2.55 4.50
C GLY A 47 0.17 3.00 3.92
N ARG A 48 1.10 2.04 3.72
CA ARG A 48 2.44 2.32 3.17
C ARG A 48 2.39 2.76 1.72
N TYR A 49 1.49 2.17 0.95
CA TYR A 49 1.26 2.59 -0.41
C TYR A 49 0.80 4.05 -0.48
N LYS A 50 -0.17 4.43 0.36
CA LYS A 50 -0.65 5.82 0.46
C LYS A 50 0.46 6.77 0.91
N GLN A 51 1.24 6.38 1.92
CA GLN A 51 2.37 7.19 2.38
C GLN A 51 3.46 7.34 1.31
N ALA A 52 3.76 6.29 0.54
CA ALA A 52 4.75 6.32 -0.53
C ALA A 52 4.33 7.15 -1.75
N THR A 53 3.03 7.26 -2.02
CA THR A 53 2.50 7.91 -3.24
C THR A 53 1.97 9.31 -2.99
N VAL A 54 1.34 9.54 -1.84
CA VAL A 54 0.70 10.81 -1.47
C VAL A 54 1.47 11.53 -0.36
N GLY A 55 2.23 10.81 0.46
CA GLY A 55 2.80 11.34 1.70
C GLY A 55 1.77 11.27 2.84
N ASP A 56 1.90 12.18 3.80
CA ASP A 56 1.04 12.23 4.97
C ASP A 56 -0.45 12.34 4.63
N VAL A 57 -1.29 11.71 5.46
CA VAL A 57 -2.75 11.77 5.30
C VAL A 57 -3.25 13.21 5.27
N ASN A 58 -4.07 13.51 4.26
CA ASN A 58 -4.55 14.85 3.95
C ASN A 58 -6.07 14.92 3.77
N THR A 59 -6.78 13.86 4.16
CA THR A 59 -8.25 13.78 4.12
C THR A 59 -8.81 13.68 5.52
N GLU A 60 -10.08 14.04 5.68
CA GLU A 60 -10.81 13.79 6.92
C GLU A 60 -10.99 12.30 7.17
N ARG A 61 -11.08 11.94 8.45
CA ARG A 61 -11.33 10.56 8.86
C ARG A 61 -12.79 10.17 8.55
N PRO A 62 -13.04 9.03 7.88
CA PRO A 62 -14.40 8.56 7.61
C PRO A 62 -15.25 8.39 8.87
N GLY A 63 -16.57 8.54 8.70
CA GLY A 63 -17.55 8.46 9.79
C GLY A 63 -17.64 7.06 10.43
N MET A 64 -18.21 6.99 11.64
CA MET A 64 -18.23 5.77 12.48
C MET A 64 -18.90 4.55 11.84
N LEU A 65 -19.76 4.74 10.83
CA LEU A 65 -20.46 3.65 10.13
C LEU A 65 -19.65 3.09 8.94
N ASP A 66 -18.62 3.79 8.48
CA ASP A 66 -17.70 3.32 7.44
C ASP A 66 -16.48 2.65 8.08
N PHE A 67 -16.66 1.42 8.56
CA PHE A 67 -15.60 0.68 9.25
C PHE A 67 -14.37 0.43 8.36
N THR A 68 -14.59 0.14 7.07
CA THR A 68 -13.50 -0.14 6.11
C THR A 68 -12.72 1.12 5.76
N GLY A 69 -13.41 2.21 5.43
CA GLY A 69 -12.77 3.49 5.15
C GLY A 69 -12.03 4.01 6.38
N LYS A 70 -12.63 3.89 7.56
CA LYS A 70 -12.00 4.25 8.84
C LYS A 70 -10.71 3.45 9.09
N ALA A 71 -10.74 2.12 8.93
CA ALA A 71 -9.55 1.28 9.12
C ALA A 71 -8.41 1.64 8.15
N LYS A 72 -8.76 1.92 6.89
CA LYS A 72 -7.80 2.38 5.87
C LYS A 72 -7.19 3.72 6.21
N TRP A 73 -8.03 4.68 6.58
CA TRP A 73 -7.59 6.00 6.99
C TRP A 73 -6.69 5.91 8.22
N ASP A 74 -7.08 5.10 9.22
CA ASP A 74 -6.30 4.87 10.44
C ASP A 74 -4.91 4.29 10.07
N ALA A 75 -4.84 3.25 9.23
CA ALA A 75 -3.59 2.66 8.79
C ALA A 75 -2.67 3.61 8.00
N TRP A 76 -3.24 4.56 7.25
CA TRP A 76 -2.45 5.61 6.58
C TRP A 76 -2.00 6.70 7.56
N ASN A 77 -2.91 7.16 8.42
CA ASN A 77 -2.65 8.20 9.42
C ASN A 77 -1.55 7.78 10.42
N GLU A 78 -1.48 6.50 10.78
CA GLU A 78 -0.41 5.95 11.64
C GLU A 78 1.00 6.10 11.07
N LEU A 79 1.13 6.29 9.75
CA LEU A 79 2.43 6.43 9.07
C LEU A 79 2.84 7.89 8.86
N LYS A 80 2.08 8.85 9.38
CA LYS A 80 2.39 10.28 9.26
C LYS A 80 3.83 10.58 9.73
N GLY A 81 4.57 11.33 8.92
CA GLY A 81 5.99 11.64 9.14
C GLY A 81 6.96 10.57 8.66
N THR A 82 6.49 9.42 8.18
CA THR A 82 7.36 8.41 7.55
C THR A 82 7.79 8.90 6.17
N SER A 83 9.07 8.73 5.83
CA SER A 83 9.56 9.12 4.52
C SER A 83 8.96 8.26 3.41
N LYS A 84 8.88 8.82 2.20
CA LYS A 84 8.45 8.08 1.00
C LYS A 84 9.29 6.81 0.79
N GLU A 85 10.61 6.92 0.95
CA GLU A 85 11.54 5.80 0.75
C GLU A 85 11.33 4.68 1.79
N ASP A 86 11.14 5.03 3.06
CA ASP A 86 10.90 4.03 4.12
C ASP A 86 9.55 3.33 3.94
N ALA A 87 8.52 4.07 3.53
CA ALA A 87 7.22 3.51 3.21
C ALA A 87 7.30 2.53 2.04
N MET A 88 8.05 2.86 0.98
CA MET A 88 8.31 1.97 -0.16
C MET A 88 9.06 0.71 0.26
N LYS A 89 10.16 0.83 1.00
CA LYS A 89 10.94 -0.33 1.48
C LYS A 89 10.09 -1.29 2.31
N ALA A 90 9.32 -0.74 3.26
CA ALA A 90 8.43 -1.54 4.09
C ALA A 90 7.31 -2.21 3.27
N TYR A 91 6.78 -1.52 2.25
CA TYR A 91 5.81 -2.08 1.32
C TYR A 91 6.39 -3.25 0.53
N ILE A 92 7.55 -3.08 -0.10
CA ILE A 92 8.25 -4.10 -0.89
C ILE A 92 8.51 -5.34 -0.04
N SER A 93 9.09 -5.14 1.16
CA SER A 93 9.36 -6.23 2.10
C SER A 93 8.10 -7.03 2.40
N LYS A 94 6.97 -6.35 2.63
CA LYS A 94 5.71 -7.04 2.92
C LYS A 94 5.18 -7.79 1.72
N VAL A 95 5.22 -7.22 0.52
CA VAL A 95 4.77 -7.93 -0.70
C VAL A 95 5.59 -9.20 -0.93
N GLU A 96 6.90 -9.18 -0.71
CA GLU A 96 7.73 -10.39 -0.81
C GLU A 96 7.33 -11.48 0.21
N GLU A 97 6.97 -11.10 1.44
CA GLU A 97 6.38 -12.04 2.41
C GLU A 97 5.05 -12.61 1.91
N LEU A 98 4.17 -11.76 1.38
CA LEU A 98 2.85 -12.17 0.88
C LEU A 98 2.97 -13.10 -0.32
N LYS A 99 3.92 -12.85 -1.22
CA LYS A 99 4.24 -13.73 -2.36
C LYS A 99 4.65 -15.12 -1.88
N LYS A 100 5.51 -15.21 -0.86
CA LYS A 100 5.92 -16.50 -0.28
C LYS A 100 4.76 -17.21 0.42
N LYS A 101 3.90 -16.46 1.10
CA LYS A 101 2.78 -17.00 1.89
C LYS A 101 1.60 -17.46 1.04
N TYR A 102 1.23 -16.67 0.03
CA TYR A 102 0.01 -16.89 -0.76
C TYR A 102 0.28 -17.39 -2.19
N GLY A 103 1.53 -17.31 -2.64
CA GLY A 103 1.92 -17.65 -4.00
C GLY A 103 1.50 -16.59 -5.01
N ILE A 104 2.31 -16.48 -6.07
CA ILE A 104 2.00 -15.78 -7.32
C ILE A 104 1.92 -16.81 -8.46
#